data_AF-A0A958R0L7-F1
#
_entry.id   AF-A0A958R0L7-F1
#
_cell.length_a   1.000
_cell.length_b   1.000
_cell.length_c   1.000
_cell.angle_alpha   90.00
_cell.angle_beta   90.00
_cell.angle_gamma   90.00
#
_symmetry.space_group_name_H-M   'P 1'
#
loop_
_entity.id
_entity.type
_entity.pdbx_description
1 polymer ?
#
loop_
_entity_poly.entity_id
_entity_poly.type
_entity_poly.pdbx_seq_one_letter_code
_entity_poly.pdbx_strand_id
1 'polypeptide(L)' 'MDALINYLTGQGYGENEKWKEVWSESVEKIHCIGKNVWKFHAIYWPALLLSANLPLTNKIYVCRFLMEKKKKIRNSEYA' A
#
# COMPACT_ATOMS: atom_id res chain seq x y z
N MET A 1 -10.47 3.90 4.34
CA MET A 1 -10.33 2.44 4.52
C MET A 1 -10.37 1.76 3.16
N ASP A 2 -11.30 2.18 2.30
CA ASP A 2 -11.53 1.61 0.96
C ASP A 2 -10.29 1.58 0.06
N ALA A 3 -9.45 2.61 0.11
CA ALA A 3 -8.23 2.67 -0.71
C ALA A 3 -7.25 1.51 -0.45
N LEU A 4 -7.21 0.94 0.77
CA LEU A 4 -6.33 -0.20 1.08
C LEU A 4 -6.91 -1.50 0.52
N ILE A 5 -8.23 -1.67 0.61
CA ILE A 5 -8.93 -2.86 0.12
C ILE A 5 -8.81 -2.97 -1.40
N ASN A 6 -8.65 -1.84 -2.11
CA ASN A 6 -8.41 -1.82 -3.54
C ASN A 6 -7.15 -2.56 -3.99
N TYR A 7 -6.14 -2.74 -3.12
CA TYR A 7 -4.98 -3.60 -3.42
C TYR A 7 -5.39 -5.07 -3.65
N LEU A 8 -6.47 -5.51 -3.00
CA LEU A 8 -7.03 -6.86 -3.09
C LEU A 8 -8.13 -6.93 -4.15
N THR A 9 -9.13 -6.04 -4.10
CA THR A 9 -10.29 -6.10 -4.99
C THR A 9 -9.92 -5.82 -6.44
N GLY A 10 -8.92 -4.96 -6.69
CA GLY A 10 -8.37 -4.75 -8.04
C GLY A 10 -7.75 -6.02 -8.65
N GLN A 11 -7.45 -7.03 -7.83
CA GLN A 11 -6.94 -8.34 -8.27
C GLN A 11 -8.05 -9.41 -8.34
N GLY A 12 -9.31 -9.04 -8.07
CA GLY A 12 -10.46 -9.95 -8.07
C GLY A 12 -10.81 -10.56 -6.72
N TYR A 13 -10.28 -10.04 -5.60
CA TYR A 13 -10.68 -10.50 -4.26
C TYR A 13 -12.19 -10.31 -4.03
N GLY A 14 -12.89 -11.40 -3.74
CA GLY A 14 -14.35 -11.43 -3.56
C GLY A 14 -15.16 -11.67 -4.84
N GLU A 15 -14.52 -11.66 -6.02
CA GLU A 15 -15.18 -11.88 -7.31
C GLU A 15 -14.73 -13.17 -8.01
N ASN A 16 -13.43 -13.49 -7.96
CA ASN A 16 -12.87 -14.69 -8.56
C ASN A 16 -11.71 -15.22 -7.71
N GLU A 17 -11.00 -16.26 -8.17
CA GLU A 17 -9.85 -16.83 -7.43
C GLU A 17 -8.47 -16.33 -7.91
N LYS A 18 -8.40 -15.54 -8.99
CA LYS A 18 -7.13 -15.08 -9.58
C LYS A 18 -6.30 -14.25 -8.60
N TRP A 19 -6.95 -13.55 -7.66
CA TRP A 19 -6.26 -12.81 -6.62
C TRP A 19 -5.34 -13.70 -5.77
N LYS A 20 -5.62 -14.99 -5.63
CA LYS A 20 -4.78 -15.93 -4.86
C LYS A 20 -3.41 -16.10 -5.50
N GLU A 21 -3.29 -16.01 -6.82
CA GLU A 21 -2.00 -16.13 -7.52
C GLU A 21 -1.07 -14.98 -7.13
N VAL A 22 -1.59 -13.76 -7.05
CA VAL A 22 -0.82 -12.54 -6.74
C VAL A 22 -0.74 -12.25 -5.24
N TRP A 23 -1.74 -12.68 -4.46
CA TRP A 23 -1.84 -12.44 -3.02
C TRP A 23 -1.59 -13.70 -2.17
N SER A 24 -0.87 -14.69 -2.69
CA SER A 24 -0.40 -15.87 -1.94
C SER A 24 0.84 -15.57 -1.09
N GLU A 25 1.11 -16.38 -0.07
CA GLU A 25 2.32 -16.27 0.76
C GLU A 25 3.62 -16.45 -0.04
N SER A 26 3.57 -17.16 -1.16
CA SER A 26 4.72 -17.41 -2.05
C SER A 26 5.14 -16.18 -2.88
N VAL A 27 4.32 -15.13 -2.92
CA VAL A 27 4.60 -13.91 -3.70
C VAL A 27 4.96 -12.76 -2.78
N GLU A 28 6.13 -12.15 -3.02
CA GLU A 28 6.59 -10.99 -2.25
C GLU A 28 5.74 -9.75 -2.53
N LYS A 29 5.18 -9.17 -1.47
CA LYS A 29 4.30 -7.99 -1.51
C LYS A 29 5.07 -6.80 -0.99
N ILE A 30 5.34 -5.86 -1.89
CA ILE A 30 6.15 -4.67 -1.61
C ILE A 30 5.26 -3.43 -1.76
N HIS A 31 5.14 -2.65 -0.70
CA HIS A 31 4.35 -1.42 -0.70
C HIS A 31 5.26 -0.20 -0.73
N CYS A 32 5.27 0.53 -1.84
CA CYS A 32 6.01 1.80 -1.98
C CYS A 32 5.05 2.96 -1.74
N ILE A 33 5.25 3.70 -0.65
CA ILE A 33 4.30 4.73 -0.18
C ILE A 33 5.00 6.02 0.24
N GLY A 34 4.26 7.11 0.29
CA GLY A 34 4.74 8.38 0.83
C GLY A 34 4.77 8.42 2.36
N LYS A 35 5.69 9.22 2.92
CA LYS A 35 5.82 9.46 4.38
C LYS A 35 4.52 9.83 5.10
N ASN A 36 3.51 10.38 4.44
CA ASN A 36 2.29 10.81 5.13
C ASN A 36 1.30 9.67 5.42
N VAL A 37 1.44 8.51 4.76
CA VAL A 37 0.45 7.42 4.85
C VAL A 37 1.03 6.12 5.43
N TRP A 38 2.22 6.17 6.03
CA TRP A 38 2.90 4.99 6.56
C TRP A 38 2.10 4.27 7.66
N LYS A 39 1.42 5.00 8.55
CA LYS A 39 0.62 4.40 9.63
C LYS A 39 -0.49 3.50 9.08
N PHE A 40 -1.10 3.89 7.96
CA PHE A 40 -2.14 3.10 7.29
C PHE A 40 -1.60 1.77 6.78
N HIS A 41 -0.37 1.74 6.27
CA HIS A 41 0.21 0.54 5.66
C HIS A 41 1.00 -0.32 6.64
N ALA A 42 1.51 0.26 7.73
CA ALA A 42 2.32 -0.45 8.72
C ALA A 42 1.54 -0.93 9.95
N ILE A 43 0.39 -0.32 10.25
CA ILE A 43 -0.42 -0.66 11.44
C ILE A 43 -1.79 -1.18 11.01
N TYR A 44 -2.57 -0.34 10.34
CA TYR A 44 -3.96 -0.66 10.03
C TYR A 44 -4.05 -1.78 8.98
N TRP A 45 -3.24 -1.73 7.93
CA TRP A 45 -3.28 -2.73 6.87
C TRP A 45 -2.90 -4.14 7.35
N PRO A 46 -1.80 -4.37 8.09
CA PRO A 46 -1.50 -5.69 8.63
C PRO A 46 -2.57 -6.17 9.60
N ALA A 47 -3.13 -5.29 10.45
CA ALA A 47 -4.22 -5.66 11.35
C ALA A 47 -5.47 -6.15 10.59
N LEU A 48 -5.81 -5.50 9.47
CA LEU A 48 -6.92 -5.93 8.62
C LEU A 48 -6.64 -7.28 7.96
N LEU A 49 -5.44 -7.46 7.40
CA LEU A 49 -5.04 -8.73 6.81
C LEU A 49 -5.06 -9.87 7.82
N LEU A 50 -4.54 -9.64 9.03
CA LEU A 50 -4.62 -10.61 10.13
C LEU A 50 -6.07 -10.96 10.49
N SER A 51 -6.96 -9.95 10.59
CA SER A 51 -8.38 -10.19 10.90
C SER A 51 -9.10 -11.01 9.82
N ALA A 52 -8.66 -10.91 8.57
CA ALA A 52 -9.18 -11.67 7.44
C ALA A 52 -8.42 -12.99 7.18
N ASN A 53 -7.45 -13.34 8.04
CA ASN A 53 -6.56 -14.48 7.88
C ASN A 53 -5.85 -14.53 6.51
N LEU A 54 -5.43 -13.35 6.03
CA LEU A 54 -4.76 -13.17 4.75
C LEU A 54 -3.24 -12.99 4.91
N PRO A 55 -2.45 -13.34 3.87
CA PRO A 55 -1.01 -13.13 3.85
C PRO A 55 -0.63 -11.65 4.04
N LEU A 56 0.37 -11.41 4.88
CA LEU A 56 0.88 -10.07 5.19
C LEU A 56 1.77 -9.50 4.09
N THR A 57 1.87 -8.17 4.07
CA THR A 57 2.86 -7.47 3.26
C THR A 57 4.27 -7.74 3.78
N ASN A 58 5.20 -8.14 2.90
CA ASN A 58 6.57 -8.48 3.29
C ASN A 58 7.41 -7.24 3.61
N LYS A 59 7.29 -6.18 2.78
CA LYS A 59 8.12 -4.97 2.91
C LYS A 59 7.33 -3.71 2.61
N ILE A 60 7.63 -2.64 3.33
CA ILE A 60 7.07 -1.30 3.12
C ILE A 60 8.22 -0.31 2.91
N TYR A 61 8.33 0.24 1.72
CA TYR A 61 9.27 1.32 1.41
C TYR A 61 8.57 2.67 1.57
N VAL A 62 9.11 3.52 2.44
CA VAL A 62 8.57 4.85 2.70
C VAL A 62 9.43 5.91 2.03
N CYS A 63 8.91 6.51 0.97
CA CYS A 63 9.58 7.60 0.27
C CYS A 63 9.31 8.94 0.96
N ARG A 64 10.36 9.76 1.13
CA ARG A 64 10.25 11.13 1.61
C ARG A 64 9.82 12.05 0.47
N PHE A 65 9.39 13.27 0.80
CA PHE A 65 8.97 14.25 -0.22
C PHE A 65 10.04 14.44 -1.30
N LEU A 66 9.60 14.65 -2.53
CA LEU A 66 10.46 15.15 -3.59
C LEU A 66 10.87 16.58 -3.23
N MET A 67 12.18 16.82 -3.24
CA MET A 67 12.79 18.09 -2.86
C MET A 67 13.50 18.67 -4.08
N GLU A 68 13.19 19.90 -4.46
CA GLU A 68 13.97 20.65 -5.45
C GLU A 68 14.74 21.76 -4.70
N LYS A 69 16.07 21.83 -4.87
CA LYS A 69 16.94 22.82 -4.19
C LYS A 69 16.70 22.91 -2.67
N LYS A 70 16.47 21.77 -2.01
CA LYS A 70 16.14 21.64 -0.58
C LYS A 70 14.80 22.26 -0.15
N LYS A 71 13.92 22.66 -1.08
CA LYS A 71 12.53 23.05 -0.80
C LYS A 71 11.58 21.93 -1.22
N LYS A 72 10.55 21.70 -0.41
CA LYS A 72 9.46 20.77 -0.75
C LYS A 72 8.69 21.37 -1.92
N ILE A 73 8.53 20.60 -3.00
CA ILE A 73 7.73 21.03 -4.15
C ILE A 73 6.28 21.20 -3.70
N ARG A 74 5.69 22.35 -4.04
CA ARG A 74 4.31 22.72 -3.73
C ARG A 74 3.61 23.11 -5.02
N ASN A 75 2.39 22.62 -5.22
CA ASN A 75 1.61 22.89 -6.44
C ASN A 75 1.27 24.38 -6.63
N SER A 76 1.33 25.19 -5.58
CA SER A 76 1.07 26.64 -5.64
C SER A 76 2.18 27.46 -6.32
N GLU A 77 3.35 26.87 -6.57
CA GLU A 77 4.51 27.58 -7.17
C GLU A 77 4.56 27.44 -8.71
N TYR A 78 3.61 26.71 -9.32
CA TYR A 78 3.51 26.50 -10.77
C TYR A 78 2.14 26.91 -11.36
N ALA A 79 1.40 27.76 -10.65
CA ALA A 79 0.14 28.33 -11.11
C ALA A 79 0.36 29.74 -11.65
#